data_AF-A0A2G4JG96-F1
#
_entry.id   AF-A0A2G4JG96-F1
#
_cell.length_a   1.000
_cell.length_b   1.000
_cell.length_c   1.000
_cell.angle_alpha   90.00
_cell.angle_beta   90.00
_cell.angle_gamma   90.00
#
_symmetry.space_group_name_H-M   'P 1'
#
loop_
_entity.id
_entity.type
_entity.pdbx_description
1 polymer ?
#
loop_
_entity_poly.entity_id
_entity_poly.type
_entity_poly.pdbx_seq_one_letter_code
_entity_poly.pdbx_strand_id
1 'polypeptide(L)'
;MTDYSPNEKIILVQYAIKKYENEEIIIEKLKTILSEKDIQRNIDTLIGTQRVRRIGPEILENNESHTDIPELPVSLIPIIENL
;
A
#
# COMPACT_ATOMS: atom_id res chain seq x y z
N MET A 1 -7.08 14.71 -10.85
CA MET A 1 -6.73 13.49 -10.08
C MET A 1 -6.29 12.47 -11.10
N THR A 2 -5.07 11.95 -10.98
CA THR A 2 -4.59 10.88 -11.86
C THR A 2 -5.40 9.63 -11.54
N ASP A 3 -6.15 9.11 -12.51
CA ASP A 3 -6.90 7.88 -12.33
C ASP A 3 -5.94 6.69 -12.41
N TYR A 4 -5.46 6.24 -11.25
CA TYR A 4 -4.74 4.98 -11.14
C TYR A 4 -5.70 3.81 -11.34
N SER A 5 -5.28 2.83 -12.11
CA SER A 5 -6.01 1.57 -12.22
C SER A 5 -6.11 0.88 -10.85
N PRO A 6 -7.12 0.01 -10.64
CA PRO A 6 -7.25 -0.73 -9.38
C PRO A 6 -5.97 -1.47 -8.97
N ASN A 7 -5.24 -2.02 -9.94
CA ASN A 7 -3.98 -2.72 -9.68
C ASN A 7 -2.88 -1.77 -9.23
N GLU A 8 -2.74 -0.61 -9.88
CA GLU A 8 -1.76 0.41 -9.47
C GLU A 8 -2.05 0.94 -8.06
N LYS A 9 -3.33 1.12 -7.69
CA LYS A 9 -3.71 1.50 -6.32
C LYS A 9 -3.27 0.48 -5.29
N ILE A 10 -3.47 -0.81 -5.57
CA ILE A 10 -3.02 -1.91 -4.69
C ILE A 10 -1.50 -1.90 -4.55
N ILE A 11 -0.77 -1.77 -5.67
CA ILE A 11 0.70 -1.73 -5.68
C ILE A 11 1.21 -0.53 -4.86
N LEU A 12 0.64 0.66 -5.06
CA LEU A 12 1.03 1.86 -4.29
C LEU A 12 0.88 1.66 -2.79
N VAL A 13 -0.26 1.09 -2.35
CA VAL A 13 -0.51 0.81 -0.94
C VAL A 13 0.45 -0.24 -0.40
N GLN A 14 0.71 -1.31 -1.15
CA GLN A 14 1.61 -2.39 -0.74
C GLN A 14 3.07 -1.91 -0.57
N TYR A 15 3.55 -1.06 -1.48
CA TYR A 15 4.88 -0.44 -1.37
C TYR A 15 4.95 0.64 -0.28
N ALA A 16 3.88 1.39 -0.03
CA ALA A 16 3.83 2.30 1.11
C ALA A 16 3.90 1.53 2.44
N ILE A 17 3.21 0.39 2.55
CA ILE A 17 3.32 -0.51 3.71
C ILE A 17 4.76 -0.98 3.89
N LYS A 18 5.44 -1.36 2.82
CA LYS A 18 6.87 -1.75 2.87
C LYS A 18 7.79 -0.63 3.38
N LYS A 19 7.43 0.64 3.12
CA LYS A 19 8.26 1.80 3.46
C LYS A 19 8.05 2.29 4.89
N TYR A 20 6.83 2.21 5.41
CA TYR A 20 6.46 2.88 6.66
C TYR A 20 5.97 1.95 7.77
N GLU A 21 5.42 0.78 7.45
CA GLU A 21 4.93 -0.24 8.38
C GLU A 21 3.86 0.21 9.40
N ASN A 22 3.49 1.49 9.43
CA ASN A 22 2.47 2.05 10.31
C ASN A 22 1.30 2.61 9.50
N GLU A 23 0.10 2.12 9.80
CA GLU A 23 -1.13 2.41 9.06
C GLU A 23 -1.47 3.90 9.01
N GLU A 24 -1.35 4.62 10.13
CA GLU A 24 -1.65 6.06 10.15
C GLU A 24 -0.70 6.83 9.24
N ILE A 25 0.61 6.53 9.31
CA ILE A 25 1.62 7.15 8.43
C ILE A 25 1.33 6.84 6.96
N ILE A 26 0.97 5.60 6.64
CA ILE A 26 0.63 5.17 5.27
C ILE A 26 -0.57 5.96 4.74
N ILE A 27 -1.62 6.07 5.55
CA ILE A 27 -2.84 6.82 5.20
C ILE A 27 -2.50 8.30 4.98
N GLU A 28 -1.76 8.94 5.88
CA GLU A 28 -1.37 10.34 5.75
C GLU A 28 -0.53 10.62 4.49
N LYS A 29 0.42 9.75 4.17
CA LYS A 29 1.27 9.88 2.99
C LYS A 29 0.49 9.68 1.69
N LEU A 30 -0.34 8.65 1.63
CA LEU A 30 -1.10 8.32 0.43
C LEU A 30 -2.32 9.21 0.20
N LYS A 31 -2.84 9.92 1.21
CA LYS A 31 -3.96 10.88 1.07
C LYS A 31 -3.71 11.97 0.03
N THR A 32 -2.45 12.26 -0.27
CA THR A 32 -2.06 13.21 -1.33
C THR A 32 -2.28 12.67 -2.75
N ILE A 33 -2.48 11.36 -2.89
CA ILE A 33 -2.53 10.63 -4.18
C ILE A 33 -3.86 9.88 -4.35
N LEU A 34 -4.37 9.25 -3.28
CA LEU A 34 -5.57 8.43 -3.24
C LEU A 34 -6.54 8.92 -2.17
N SER A 35 -7.83 8.60 -2.33
CA SER A 35 -8.80 8.86 -1.26
C SER A 35 -8.56 7.92 -0.07
N GLU A 36 -8.81 8.40 1.14
CA GLU A 36 -8.70 7.59 2.36
C GLU A 36 -9.53 6.29 2.30
N LYS A 37 -10.73 6.38 1.73
CA LYS A 37 -11.59 5.21 1.49
C LYS A 37 -10.93 4.18 0.59
N ASP A 38 -10.26 4.62 -0.48
CA ASP A 38 -9.53 3.71 -1.37
C ASP A 38 -8.33 3.09 -0.64
N ILE A 39 -7.59 3.87 0.16
CA ILE A 39 -6.43 3.38 0.91
C ILE A 39 -6.86 2.28 1.87
N GLN A 40 -7.84 2.55 2.74
CA GLN A 40 -8.36 1.57 3.70
C GLN A 40 -8.88 0.30 3.01
N ARG A 41 -9.67 0.44 1.95
CA ARG A 41 -10.16 -0.71 1.17
C ARG A 41 -9.03 -1.57 0.61
N ASN A 42 -7.96 -0.94 0.13
CA ASN A 42 -6.81 -1.67 -0.40
C ASN A 42 -6.00 -2.35 0.71
N ILE A 43 -5.86 -1.73 1.88
CA ILE A 43 -5.27 -2.36 3.08
C ILE A 43 -6.09 -3.61 3.45
N ASP A 44 -7.41 -3.49 3.57
CA ASP A 44 -8.30 -4.61 3.86
C ASP A 44 -8.19 -5.73 2.83
N THR A 45 -8.07 -5.37 1.56
CA THR A 45 -7.87 -6.33 0.47
C THR A 45 -6.53 -7.05 0.59
N LEU A 46 -5.45 -6.33 0.89
CA LEU A 46 -4.12 -6.90 1.08
C LEU A 46 -4.07 -7.83 2.30
N ILE A 47 -4.76 -7.49 3.38
CA ILE A 47 -4.91 -8.35 4.56
C ILE A 47 -5.77 -9.59 4.24
N GLY A 48 -6.93 -9.39 3.61
CA GLY A 48 -7.84 -10.47 3.24
C GLY A 48 -7.25 -11.45 2.22
N THR A 49 -6.30 -10.99 1.40
CA THR A 49 -5.53 -11.83 0.44
C THR A 49 -4.22 -12.35 1.02
N GLN A 50 -3.97 -12.14 2.32
CA GLN A 50 -2.77 -12.58 3.05
C GLN A 50 -1.44 -12.03 2.51
N ARG A 51 -1.48 -10.97 1.69
CA ARG A 51 -0.30 -10.26 1.16
C ARG A 51 0.34 -9.35 2.20
N VAL A 52 -0.47 -8.84 3.13
CA VAL A 52 -0.06 -8.03 4.27
C VAL A 52 -0.67 -8.62 5.53
N ARG A 53 0.02 -8.48 6.66
CA ARG A 53 -0.47 -8.87 7.98
C ARG A 53 -0.43 -7.69 8.94
N ARG A 54 -1.41 -7.64 9.84
CA ARG A 54 -1.42 -6.71 10.98
C ARG A 54 -0.78 -7.38 12.18
N ILE A 55 0.37 -6.88 12.63
CA ILE A 55 1.16 -7.46 13.74
C ILE A 55 1.03 -6.65 15.05
N GLY A 56 0.41 -5.48 14.98
CA GLY A 56 0.09 -4.65 16.13
C GLY A 56 -1.12 -3.77 15.83
N PRO A 57 -1.58 -2.92 16.78
CA PRO A 57 -2.75 -2.07 16.60
C PRO A 57 -2.72 -1.27 15.29
N GLU A 58 -1.56 -0.72 14.92
CA GLU A 58 -1.36 0.08 13.70
C GLU A 58 -0.22 -0.44 12.83
N ILE A 59 0.37 -1.58 13.18
CA ILE A 59 1.59 -2.07 12.53
C ILE A 59 1.20 -3.08 11.45
N LEU A 60 1.52 -2.74 10.20
CA LEU A 60 1.28 -3.51 8.99
C LEU A 60 2.60 -3.98 8.41
N GLU A 61 2.67 -5.24 8.00
CA GLU A 61 3.88 -5.84 7.46
C GLU A 61 3.55 -6.64 6.20
N ASN A 62 4.36 -6.52 5.16
CA ASN A 62 4.22 -7.36 3.98
C ASN A 62 4.55 -8.81 4.32
N ASN A 63 3.69 -9.73 3.89
CA ASN A 63 3.87 -11.15 4.11
C ASN A 63 4.79 -11.77 3.05
N GLU A 64 6.00 -11.20 2.89
CA GLU A 64 6.98 -11.61 1.86
C GLU A 64 7.41 -13.09 2.01
N SER A 65 7.18 -13.68 3.19
CA SER A 65 7.40 -15.12 3.43
C SER A 65 6.39 -16.06 2.75
N HIS A 66 5.20 -15.57 2.38
CA HIS A 66 4.12 -16.38 1.78
C HIS A 66 3.68 -15.88 0.41
N THR A 67 3.95 -14.61 0.09
CA THR A 67 3.51 -13.95 -1.13
C THR A 67 4.54 -12.93 -1.58
N ASP A 68 4.95 -13.04 -2.84
CA ASP A 68 5.85 -12.06 -3.45
C ASP A 68 5.16 -10.70 -3.59
N ILE A 69 5.95 -9.65 -3.39
CA ILE A 69 5.51 -8.30 -3.72
C ILE A 69 5.59 -8.13 -5.24
N PRO A 70 4.52 -7.66 -5.89
CA PRO A 70 4.54 -7.42 -7.33
C PRO A 70 5.64 -6.41 -7.70
N GLU A 71 6.22 -6.57 -8.89
CA GLU A 71 7.18 -5.60 -9.41
C GLU A 71 6.55 -4.21 -9.50
N LEU A 72 7.31 -3.20 -9.09
CA LEU A 72 6.88 -1.80 -9.15
C LEU A 72 6.90 -1.32 -10.62
N PRO A 73 5.75 -0.95 -11.21
CA PRO A 73 5.73 -0.38 -12.55
C PRO A 73 6.55 0.91 -12.62
N VAL A 74 7.23 1.14 -13.74
CA VAL A 74 8.09 2.32 -13.95
C VAL A 74 7.33 3.64 -13.73
N SER A 75 6.04 3.67 -14.06
CA SER A 75 5.16 4.83 -13.83
C SER A 75 4.97 5.16 -12.34
N LEU A 76 5.10 4.18 -11.44
CA LEU A 76 4.85 4.33 -10.01
C LEU A 76 6.12 4.57 -9.18
N ILE A 77 7.30 4.26 -9.73
CA ILE A 77 8.60 4.50 -9.08
C ILE A 77 8.71 5.94 -8.53
N PRO A 78 8.55 7.01 -9.33
CA PRO A 78 8.74 8.37 -8.83
C PRO A 78 7.73 8.74 -7.74
N ILE A 79 6.55 8.10 -7.72
CA ILE A 79 5.54 8.35 -6.70
C ILE A 79 6.01 7.77 -5.38
N ILE A 80 6.44 6.50 -5.36
CA ILE A 80 6.93 5.82 -4.15
C ILE A 80 8.20 6.46 -3.59
N GLU A 81 9.10 6.92 -4.45
CA GLU A 81 10.31 7.63 -4.03
C GLU A 81 9.99 8.95 -3.32
N ASN A 82 8.97 9.68 -3.80
CA ASN A 82 8.56 10.98 -3.27
C ASN A 82 7.57 10.92 -2.08
N LEU A 83 7.12 9.74 -1.67
CA LEU A 83 6.37 9.56 -0.41
C LEU A 83 7.27 9.88 0.80
#